data_AF-A0A7S1PBP9-F1
#
_entry.id   AF-A0A7S1PBP9-F1
#
_cell.length_a   1.000
_cell.length_b   1.000
_cell.length_c   1.000
_cell.angle_alpha   90.00
_cell.angle_beta   90.00
_cell.angle_gamma   90.00
#
_symmetry.space_group_name_H-M   'P 1'
#
loop_
_entity.id
_entity.type
_entity.pdbx_description
1 polymer ?
#
loop_
_entity_poly.entity_id
_entity_poly.type
_entity_poly.pdbx_seq_one_letter_code
_entity_poly.pdbx_strand_id
1 'polypeptide(L)'
;MTMPQFAMPSCRICVWESVHQVQMAASQFALPHENAVRHARLRELTRQPPPVWNCHTTSTVHQPWAAEGFHSVIVIHGDQPGHTFQAYVYVISASVYLFTTERPVAGREGAARFPLTVQVARQVMGADAQRLFGNKLDVE
;
A
#
# COMPACT_ATOMS: atom_id res chain seq x y z
N MET A 1 -32.68 -0.57 21.37
CA MET A 1 -32.71 -0.85 19.93
C MET A 1 -31.34 -1.32 19.52
N THR A 2 -31.22 -2.61 19.26
CA THR A 2 -29.98 -3.35 19.05
C THR A 2 -29.65 -3.29 17.56
N MET A 3 -28.51 -2.70 17.19
CA MET A 3 -28.04 -2.71 15.81
C MET A 3 -27.56 -4.11 15.41
N PRO A 4 -27.77 -4.53 14.16
CA PRO A 4 -27.48 -5.90 13.74
C PRO A 4 -25.97 -6.15 13.71
N GLN A 5 -25.59 -7.26 14.32
CA GLN A 5 -24.26 -7.84 14.30
C GLN A 5 -23.97 -8.34 12.87
N PHE A 6 -23.30 -7.52 12.08
CA PHE A 6 -22.82 -7.92 10.75
C PHE A 6 -21.67 -8.91 10.92
N ALA A 7 -21.95 -10.18 10.62
CA ALA A 7 -20.93 -11.19 10.40
C ALA A 7 -20.09 -10.78 9.18
N MET A 8 -18.89 -10.25 9.44
CA MET A 8 -17.91 -9.90 8.41
C MET A 8 -17.19 -11.17 7.94
N PRO A 9 -17.27 -11.55 6.64
CA PRO A 9 -16.40 -12.59 6.13
C PRO A 9 -14.95 -12.07 6.13
N SER A 10 -14.03 -12.93 6.56
CA SER A 10 -12.65 -12.63 6.91
C SER A 10 -11.90 -11.86 5.81
N CYS A 11 -11.79 -10.55 5.95
CA CYS A 11 -10.79 -9.79 5.22
C CYS A 11 -9.50 -9.85 6.03
N ARG A 12 -8.49 -10.61 5.55
CA ARG A 12 -7.16 -10.67 6.18
C ARG A 12 -6.62 -9.25 6.47
N ILE A 13 -6.93 -8.28 5.60
CA ILE A 13 -6.50 -6.88 5.71
C ILE A 13 -6.99 -6.20 7.00
N CYS A 14 -8.26 -6.38 7.41
CA CYS A 14 -8.78 -5.78 8.65
C CYS A 14 -8.18 -6.42 9.92
N VAL A 15 -7.81 -7.70 9.84
CA VAL A 15 -7.10 -8.41 10.93
C VAL A 15 -5.65 -7.92 11.02
N TRP A 16 -5.03 -7.55 9.90
CA TRP A 16 -3.66 -7.04 9.84
C TRP A 16 -3.51 -5.65 10.48
N GLU A 17 -4.42 -4.71 10.23
CA GLU A 17 -4.43 -3.37 10.84
C GLU A 17 -4.64 -3.39 12.36
N SER A 18 -5.34 -4.41 12.89
CA SER A 18 -5.72 -4.46 14.31
C SER A 18 -4.68 -5.16 15.22
N VAL A 19 -3.71 -5.89 14.65
CA VAL A 19 -2.79 -6.77 15.43
C VAL A 19 -1.33 -6.31 15.38
N HIS A 20 -0.95 -5.47 14.40
CA HIS A 20 0.40 -4.96 14.25
C HIS A 20 0.36 -3.43 14.29
N GLN A 21 1.32 -2.77 14.96
CA GLN A 21 1.44 -1.30 15.02
C GLN A 21 1.86 -0.72 13.64
N VAL A 22 1.02 -0.91 12.63
CA VAL A 22 1.25 -0.45 11.27
C VAL A 22 1.07 1.07 11.22
N GLN A 23 1.98 1.75 10.54
CA GLN A 23 1.96 3.18 10.30
C GLN A 23 2.04 3.48 8.80
N MET A 24 1.36 4.55 8.39
CA MET A 24 1.43 5.04 7.02
C MET A 24 2.72 5.86 6.83
N ALA A 25 3.57 5.44 5.91
CA ALA A 25 4.77 6.17 5.52
C ALA A 25 4.47 7.23 4.45
N ALA A 26 3.62 6.90 3.48
CA ALA A 26 3.22 7.82 2.42
C ALA A 26 1.85 7.44 1.84
N SER A 27 1.17 8.44 1.26
CA SER A 27 -0.03 8.21 0.46
C SER A 27 -0.06 9.16 -0.73
N GLN A 28 -0.77 8.75 -1.77
CA GLN A 28 -1.03 9.58 -2.94
C GLN A 28 -2.40 9.27 -3.53
N PHE A 29 -3.01 10.30 -4.10
CA PHE A 29 -4.27 10.21 -4.82
C PHE A 29 -4.10 10.80 -6.22
N ALA A 30 -4.80 10.25 -7.21
CA ALA A 30 -4.82 10.83 -8.56
C ALA A 30 -6.12 10.55 -9.28
N LEU A 31 -6.85 11.62 -9.60
CA LEU A 31 -7.99 11.56 -10.51
C LEU A 31 -7.54 11.53 -11.98
N PRO A 32 -8.35 10.96 -12.89
CA PRO A 32 -8.01 10.87 -14.31
C PRO A 32 -7.69 12.23 -14.95
N HIS A 33 -8.40 13.28 -14.58
CA HIS A 33 -8.25 14.62 -15.17
C HIS A 33 -7.08 15.42 -14.59
N GLU A 34 -6.57 15.04 -13.41
CA GLU A 34 -5.43 15.71 -12.77
C GLU A 34 -4.11 15.02 -13.15
N ASN A 35 -4.11 13.68 -13.15
CA ASN A 35 -2.92 12.89 -13.45
C ASN A 35 -3.30 11.55 -14.07
N ALA A 36 -3.65 11.59 -15.36
CA ALA A 36 -4.06 10.42 -16.13
C ALA A 36 -3.04 9.27 -16.09
N VAL A 37 -1.74 9.58 -16.12
CA VAL A 37 -0.65 8.59 -16.11
C VAL A 37 -0.63 7.82 -14.79
N ARG A 38 -0.67 8.51 -13.65
CA ARG A 38 -0.71 7.86 -12.33
C ARG A 38 -2.01 7.07 -12.16
N HIS A 39 -3.15 7.68 -12.48
CA HIS A 39 -4.45 7.02 -12.37
C HIS A 39 -4.50 5.72 -13.20
N ALA A 40 -4.00 5.76 -14.44
CA ALA A 40 -3.92 4.56 -15.29
C ALA A 40 -3.06 3.46 -14.65
N ARG A 41 -1.90 3.81 -14.08
CA ARG A 41 -1.03 2.83 -13.41
C ARG A 41 -1.67 2.25 -12.15
N LEU A 42 -2.37 3.05 -11.35
CA LEU A 42 -3.11 2.58 -10.16
C LEU A 42 -4.19 1.56 -10.56
N ARG A 43 -4.96 1.86 -11.61
CA ARG A 43 -5.97 0.95 -12.16
C ARG A 43 -5.35 -0.32 -12.76
N GLU A 44 -4.16 -0.24 -13.33
CA GLU A 44 -3.45 -1.41 -13.84
C GLU A 44 -3.01 -2.32 -12.68
N LEU A 45 -2.43 -1.76 -11.61
CA LEU A 45 -1.98 -2.52 -10.44
C LEU A 45 -3.13 -3.28 -9.76
N THR A 46 -4.33 -2.71 -9.72
CA THR A 46 -5.49 -3.40 -9.12
C THR A 46 -6.00 -4.58 -9.95
N ARG A 47 -5.57 -4.69 -11.21
CA ARG A 47 -5.96 -5.75 -12.17
C ARG A 47 -4.82 -6.70 -12.49
N GLN A 48 -3.59 -6.32 -12.19
CA GLN A 48 -2.40 -7.10 -12.50
C GLN A 48 -2.36 -8.38 -11.64
N PRO A 49 -2.22 -9.57 -12.25
CA PRO A 49 -2.01 -10.79 -11.46
C PRO A 49 -0.62 -10.80 -10.83
N PRO A 50 -0.42 -11.52 -9.70
CA PRO A 50 0.92 -11.74 -9.18
C PRO A 50 1.82 -12.48 -10.19
N PRO A 51 3.14 -12.22 -10.16
CA PRO A 51 3.81 -11.29 -9.26
C PRO A 51 3.77 -9.83 -9.76
N VAL A 52 3.62 -8.89 -8.82
CA VAL A 52 3.79 -7.44 -9.08
C VAL A 52 5.14 -7.02 -8.51
N TRP A 53 5.98 -6.37 -9.32
CA TRP A 53 7.38 -6.05 -8.96
C TRP A 53 8.20 -7.24 -8.45
N ASN A 54 7.91 -8.44 -8.96
CA ASN A 54 8.50 -9.70 -8.50
C ASN A 54 8.15 -10.08 -7.04
N CYS A 55 7.18 -9.40 -6.43
CA CYS A 55 6.62 -9.73 -5.13
C CYS A 55 5.49 -10.76 -5.28
N HIS A 56 5.58 -11.84 -4.51
CA HIS A 56 4.70 -13.02 -4.64
C HIS A 56 3.39 -12.88 -3.86
N THR A 57 3.34 -11.97 -2.88
CA THR A 57 2.16 -11.80 -2.02
C THR A 57 1.33 -10.64 -2.53
N THR A 58 0.32 -10.94 -3.36
CA THR A 58 -0.72 -10.00 -3.73
C THR A 58 -2.10 -10.51 -3.32
N SER A 59 -2.82 -9.76 -2.49
CA SER A 59 -4.24 -10.04 -2.23
C SER A 59 -5.07 -9.09 -3.08
N THR A 60 -5.78 -9.63 -4.07
CA THR A 60 -6.77 -8.91 -4.87
C THR A 60 -8.16 -9.27 -4.40
N VAL A 61 -8.93 -8.28 -3.95
CA VAL A 61 -10.33 -8.48 -3.57
C VAL A 61 -11.21 -7.74 -4.57
N HIS A 62 -12.18 -8.47 -5.12
CA HIS A 62 -13.23 -7.91 -5.95
C HIS A 62 -14.45 -7.62 -5.06
N GLN A 63 -14.85 -6.36 -4.95
CA GLN A 63 -16.09 -5.95 -4.31
C GLN A 63 -17.09 -5.49 -5.39
N PRO A 64 -18.05 -6.35 -5.79
CA PRO A 64 -18.95 -6.08 -6.91
C PRO A 64 -19.85 -4.84 -6.75
N TRP A 65 -19.99 -4.32 -5.53
CA TRP A 65 -20.89 -3.20 -5.20
C TRP A 65 -20.18 -1.84 -5.17
N ALA A 66 -18.85 -1.80 -5.19
CA ALA A 66 -18.10 -0.56 -5.32
C ALA A 66 -17.86 -0.30 -6.81
N ALA A 67 -18.24 0.87 -7.32
CA ALA A 67 -18.15 1.25 -8.73
C ALA A 67 -16.73 1.09 -9.33
N GLU A 68 -15.70 1.00 -8.48
CA GLU A 68 -14.29 0.74 -8.85
C GLU A 68 -13.65 -0.34 -7.94
N GLY A 69 -14.42 -1.36 -7.56
CA GLY A 69 -14.18 -2.31 -6.47
C GLY A 69 -13.03 -3.32 -6.61
N PHE A 70 -11.86 -2.89 -7.05
CA PHE A 70 -10.63 -3.68 -6.94
C PHE A 70 -9.64 -2.97 -6.02
N HIS A 71 -9.17 -3.69 -5.00
CA HIS A 71 -8.01 -3.28 -4.23
C HIS A 71 -6.93 -4.35 -4.28
N SER A 72 -5.68 -3.91 -4.13
CA SER A 72 -4.51 -4.78 -4.13
C SER A 72 -3.60 -4.42 -2.97
N VAL A 73 -3.22 -5.44 -2.20
CA VAL A 73 -2.14 -5.35 -1.22
C VAL A 73 -0.93 -6.06 -1.80
N ILE A 74 0.20 -5.37 -1.91
CA ILE A 74 1.47 -5.90 -2.42
C ILE A 74 2.50 -5.82 -1.31
N VAL A 75 2.95 -6.96 -0.78
CA VAL A 75 4.00 -6.99 0.25
C VAL A 75 5.34 -6.81 -0.43
N ILE A 76 6.04 -5.73 -0.09
CA ILE A 76 7.35 -5.39 -0.68
C ILE A 76 8.52 -5.75 0.26
N HIS A 77 8.23 -5.96 1.55
CA HIS A 77 9.19 -6.44 2.55
C HIS A 77 8.47 -7.06 3.76
N GLY A 78 9.16 -7.94 4.48
CA GLY A 78 8.62 -8.61 5.68
C GLY A 78 8.10 -10.03 5.49
N ASP A 79 8.24 -10.61 4.30
CA ASP A 79 7.78 -11.97 3.96
C ASP A 79 8.86 -13.06 4.05
N GLN A 80 10.12 -12.69 4.29
CA GLN A 80 11.26 -13.61 4.41
C GLN A 80 11.80 -13.70 5.84
N PRO A 81 12.39 -14.86 6.24
CA PRO A 81 13.09 -15.00 7.50
C PRO A 81 14.22 -13.95 7.64
N GLY A 82 14.26 -13.27 8.78
CA GLY A 82 15.27 -12.24 9.07
C GLY A 82 14.84 -10.80 8.77
N HIS A 83 13.73 -10.59 8.07
CA HIS A 83 13.13 -9.26 7.99
C HIS A 83 12.60 -8.83 9.36
N THR A 84 13.03 -7.66 9.83
CA THR A 84 12.71 -7.13 11.17
C THR A 84 11.51 -6.21 11.19
N PHE A 85 11.03 -5.81 10.01
CA PHE A 85 9.83 -5.01 9.82
C PHE A 85 9.12 -5.47 8.55
N GLN A 86 7.93 -4.95 8.33
CA GLN A 86 7.15 -5.21 7.14
C GLN A 86 6.83 -3.92 6.43
N ALA A 87 6.77 -3.98 5.11
CA ALA A 87 6.30 -2.89 4.28
C ALA A 87 5.41 -3.42 3.17
N TYR A 88 4.31 -2.73 2.91
CA TYR A 88 3.38 -3.11 1.86
C TYR A 88 2.72 -1.89 1.23
N VAL A 89 2.38 -2.06 -0.04
CA VAL A 89 1.64 -1.08 -0.83
C VAL A 89 0.18 -1.51 -0.87
N TYR A 90 -0.72 -0.62 -0.48
CA TYR A 90 -2.16 -0.78 -0.62
C TYR A 90 -2.66 0.14 -1.72
N VAL A 91 -3.31 -0.44 -2.74
CA VAL A 91 -3.88 0.29 -3.87
C VAL A 91 -5.39 0.08 -3.86
N ILE A 92 -6.15 1.16 -3.94
CA ILE A 92 -7.61 1.11 -4.07
C ILE A 92 -8.07 2.23 -5.01
N SER A 93 -8.71 1.85 -6.12
CA SER A 93 -9.24 2.81 -7.11
C SER A 93 -8.15 3.83 -7.54
N ALA A 94 -8.28 5.09 -7.12
CA ALA A 94 -7.41 6.23 -7.43
C ALA A 94 -6.39 6.55 -6.31
N SER A 95 -6.27 5.70 -5.29
CA SER A 95 -5.39 5.91 -4.13
C SER A 95 -4.31 4.84 -4.02
N VAL A 96 -3.15 5.25 -3.52
CA VAL A 96 -2.06 4.36 -3.12
C VAL A 96 -1.51 4.77 -1.76
N TYR A 97 -1.21 3.77 -0.92
CA TYR A 97 -0.69 3.93 0.42
C TYR A 97 0.52 3.03 0.60
N LEU A 98 1.57 3.55 1.24
CA LEU A 98 2.72 2.79 1.70
C LEU A 98 2.63 2.66 3.22
N PHE A 99 2.48 1.44 3.69
CA PHE A 99 2.39 1.11 5.10
C PHE A 99 3.62 0.35 5.56
N THR A 100 3.95 0.52 6.84
CA THR A 100 5.12 -0.12 7.45
C THR A 100 4.95 -0.38 8.93
N THR A 101 5.68 -1.37 9.44
CA THR A 101 5.89 -1.58 10.88
C THR A 101 7.26 -1.11 11.36
N GLU A 102 8.05 -0.46 10.49
CA GLU A 102 9.30 0.18 10.88
C GLU A 102 9.06 1.19 12.01
N ARG A 103 9.94 1.19 13.01
CA ARG A 103 9.84 2.16 14.10
C ARG A 103 10.19 3.56 13.56
N PRO A 104 9.36 4.58 13.82
CA PRO A 104 9.61 5.91 13.31
C PRO A 104 10.84 6.52 13.96
N VAL A 105 11.68 7.17 13.16
CA VAL A 105 12.81 7.96 13.65
C VAL A 105 12.28 9.28 14.25
N ALA A 106 12.67 9.58 15.48
CA ALA A 106 12.29 10.82 16.16
C ALA A 106 12.86 12.05 15.46
N GLY A 107 12.09 13.14 15.42
CA GLY A 107 12.50 14.40 14.79
C GLY A 107 12.44 14.43 13.27
N ARG A 108 11.94 13.37 12.63
CA ARG A 108 11.65 13.33 11.18
C ARG A 108 10.15 13.37 10.93
N GLU A 109 9.76 13.82 9.75
CA GLU A 109 8.36 13.94 9.34
C GLU A 109 8.06 13.15 8.06
N GLY A 110 6.77 12.85 7.83
CA GLY A 110 6.32 12.11 6.66
C GLY A 110 7.05 10.79 6.44
N ALA A 111 7.43 10.50 5.20
CA ALA A 111 8.15 9.29 4.83
C ALA A 111 9.58 9.23 5.42
N ALA A 112 10.18 10.36 5.77
CA ALA A 112 11.54 10.41 6.33
C ALA A 112 11.62 9.75 7.72
N ARG A 113 10.48 9.58 8.39
CA ARG A 113 10.35 8.79 9.63
C ARG A 113 10.69 7.31 9.43
N PHE A 114 10.59 6.80 8.21
CA PHE A 114 10.70 5.37 7.87
C PHE A 114 11.74 5.14 6.76
N PRO A 115 13.03 5.44 7.01
CA PRO A 115 14.07 5.41 5.99
C PRO A 115 14.24 4.03 5.34
N LEU A 116 14.12 2.92 6.09
CA LEU A 116 14.28 1.57 5.52
C LEU A 116 13.10 1.25 4.59
N THR A 117 11.89 1.63 4.97
CA THR A 117 10.67 1.49 4.16
C THR A 117 10.79 2.24 2.85
N VAL A 118 11.28 3.49 2.88
CA VAL A 118 11.49 4.30 1.67
C VAL A 118 12.56 3.69 0.77
N GLN A 119 13.66 3.19 1.35
CA GLN A 119 14.70 2.50 0.60
C GLN A 119 14.17 1.26 -0.11
N VAL A 120 13.44 0.40 0.61
CA VAL A 120 12.79 -0.80 0.04
C VAL A 120 11.83 -0.42 -1.07
N ALA A 121 10.95 0.56 -0.84
CA ALA A 121 9.97 0.99 -1.84
C ALA A 121 10.64 1.45 -3.14
N ARG A 122 11.70 2.26 -3.04
CA ARG A 122 12.49 2.71 -4.20
C ARG A 122 13.18 1.54 -4.91
N GLN A 123 13.75 0.60 -4.17
CA GLN A 123 14.46 -0.54 -4.74
C GLN A 123 13.52 -1.53 -5.44
N VAL A 124 12.39 -1.87 -4.81
CA VAL A 124 11.45 -2.87 -5.32
C VAL A 124 10.59 -2.31 -6.44
N MET A 125 10.05 -1.10 -6.29
CA MET A 125 9.15 -0.51 -7.28
C MET A 125 9.90 0.17 -8.44
N GLY A 126 11.16 0.54 -8.24
CA GLY A 126 11.95 1.28 -9.23
C GLY A 126 11.25 2.56 -9.67
N ALA A 127 11.07 2.74 -10.98
CA ALA A 127 10.41 3.93 -11.54
C ALA A 127 8.95 4.11 -11.07
N ASP A 128 8.27 3.02 -10.66
CA ASP A 128 6.90 3.12 -10.14
C ASP A 128 6.84 3.82 -8.78
N ALA A 129 7.93 3.85 -7.99
CA ALA A 129 7.96 4.63 -6.74
C ALA A 129 7.67 6.11 -7.03
N GLN A 130 8.38 6.71 -7.99
CA GLN A 130 8.17 8.11 -8.39
C GLN A 130 6.84 8.30 -9.11
N ARG A 131 6.44 7.36 -9.98
CA ARG A 131 5.18 7.47 -10.73
C ARG A 131 3.97 7.48 -9.78
N LEU A 132 3.98 6.60 -8.78
CA LEU A 132 2.86 6.40 -7.87
C LEU A 132 2.84 7.38 -6.71
N PHE A 133 3.99 7.66 -6.09
CA PHE A 133 4.04 8.54 -4.92
C PHE A 133 4.47 9.97 -5.25
N GLY A 134 5.03 10.22 -6.44
CA GLY A 134 5.69 11.50 -6.73
C GLY A 134 6.78 11.76 -5.70
N ASN A 135 6.92 13.02 -5.28
CA ASN A 135 7.95 13.43 -4.34
C ASN A 135 7.65 13.05 -2.88
N LYS A 136 6.59 12.26 -2.62
CA LYS A 136 6.23 11.86 -1.24
C LYS A 136 7.22 10.88 -0.61
N LEU A 137 8.07 10.25 -1.42
CA LEU A 137 9.18 9.40 -0.97
C LEU A 137 10.54 10.12 -1.05
N ASP A 138 10.55 11.40 -1.43
CA ASP A 138 11.77 12.21 -1.44
C ASP A 138 12.07 12.65 -0.01
N VAL A 139 12.94 11.85 0.61
CA VAL A 139 13.44 12.09 1.96
C VAL A 139 14.85 12.66 1.84
N GLU A 140 15.06 13.84 2.41
CA GLU A 140 16.37 14.46 2.65
C GLU A 140 16.96 13.97 3.98
#